data_AF-A0A530AGN6-F1
#
_entry.id   AF-A0A530AGN6-F1
#
_cell.length_a   1.000
_cell.length_b   1.000
_cell.length_c   1.000
_cell.angle_alpha   90.00
_cell.angle_beta   90.00
_cell.angle_gamma   90.00
#
_symmetry.space_group_name_H-M   'P 1'
#
loop_
_entity.id
_entity.type
_entity.pdbx_description
1 polymer ?
#
loop_
_entity_poly.entity_id
_entity_poly.type
_entity_poly.pdbx_seq_one_letter_code
_entity_poly.pdbx_strand_id
1 'polypeptide(L)'
;VYNPFDFFVEESAETFPFDYPEEIKEDLAIYRTPEPAGPLLSKFLESIDRSPTNTVNFLVDLNARLQREIAYIVRMETGVFSPEETLAAAKGSCRDSSWLLVQILR
;
A
#
# COMPACT_ATOMS: atom_id res chain seq x y z
N VAL A 1 5.54 19.71 -19.53
CA VAL A 1 5.35 19.19 -18.16
C VAL A 1 4.34 18.06 -18.26
N TYR A 2 4.72 16.84 -17.88
CA TYR A 2 3.83 15.67 -17.89
C TYR A 2 3.21 15.56 -16.50
N ASN A 3 1.87 15.61 -16.39
CA ASN A 3 1.18 15.45 -15.12
C ASN A 3 0.97 13.94 -14.86
N PRO A 4 1.60 13.35 -13.84
CA PRO A 4 1.43 11.92 -13.55
C PRO A 4 0.02 11.57 -13.05
N PHE A 5 -0.82 12.58 -12.76
CA PHE A 5 -2.21 12.43 -12.34
C PHE A 5 -3.22 12.72 -13.46
N ASP A 6 -2.78 12.79 -14.71
CA ASP A 6 -3.66 13.00 -15.87
C ASP A 6 -4.28 11.66 -16.32
N PHE A 7 -5.13 11.10 -15.46
CA PHE A 7 -5.89 9.88 -15.68
C PHE A 7 -7.26 9.95 -14.99
N PHE A 8 -8.18 9.11 -15.41
CA PHE A 8 -9.48 8.95 -14.77
C PHE A 8 -9.50 7.66 -13.95
N VAL A 9 -10.18 7.70 -12.81
CA VAL A 9 -10.55 6.53 -12.01
C VAL A 9 -11.98 6.16 -12.36
N GLU A 10 -12.33 4.88 -12.34
CA GLU A 10 -13.74 4.47 -12.47
C GLU A 10 -14.58 5.10 -11.35
N GLU A 11 -15.84 5.44 -11.66
CA GLU A 11 -16.77 6.07 -10.72
C GLU A 11 -16.95 5.22 -9.44
N SER A 12 -16.96 3.89 -9.59
CA SER A 12 -17.04 2.91 -8.48
C SER A 12 -15.84 2.98 -7.52
N ALA A 13 -14.70 3.47 -7.99
CA ALA A 13 -13.44 3.55 -7.25
C ALA A 13 -13.00 4.99 -6.96
N GLU A 14 -13.82 6.00 -7.26
CA GLU A 14 -13.48 7.41 -7.02
C GLU A 14 -13.31 7.70 -5.52
N THR A 15 -14.14 7.08 -4.69
CA THR A 15 -14.13 7.24 -3.22
C THR A 15 -13.68 5.95 -2.53
N PHE A 16 -12.59 6.02 -1.78
CA PHE A 16 -12.14 4.97 -0.89
C PHE A 16 -12.93 5.02 0.44
N PRO A 17 -13.29 3.89 1.05
CA PRO A 17 -13.12 2.52 0.55
C PRO A 17 -14.19 2.13 -0.48
N PHE A 18 -13.82 1.26 -1.40
CA PHE A 18 -14.71 0.66 -2.40
C PHE A 18 -14.45 -0.86 -2.53
N ASP A 19 -15.32 -1.58 -3.24
CA ASP A 19 -15.08 -2.97 -3.64
C ASP A 19 -15.12 -3.11 -5.16
N TYR A 20 -14.44 -4.12 -5.68
CA TYR A 20 -14.42 -4.41 -7.10
C TYR A 20 -15.74 -5.06 -7.54
N PRO A 21 -16.19 -4.81 -8.79
CA PRO A 21 -17.31 -5.53 -9.39
C PRO A 21 -17.12 -7.05 -9.34
N GLU A 22 -18.21 -7.79 -9.15
CA GLU A 22 -18.17 -9.25 -9.02
C GLU A 22 -17.61 -9.92 -10.29
N GLU A 23 -17.76 -9.30 -11.47
CA GLU A 23 -17.27 -9.83 -12.74
C GLU A 23 -15.74 -9.96 -12.81
N ILE A 24 -15.01 -9.15 -12.05
CA ILE A 24 -13.53 -9.13 -12.05
C ILE A 24 -12.92 -9.56 -10.71
N LYS A 25 -13.75 -9.85 -9.71
CA LYS A 25 -13.30 -10.11 -8.34
C LYS A 25 -12.39 -11.34 -8.24
N GLU A 26 -12.77 -12.43 -8.92
CA GLU A 26 -12.00 -13.67 -8.97
C GLU A 26 -10.70 -13.50 -9.76
N ASP A 27 -10.74 -12.77 -10.88
CA ASP A 27 -9.53 -12.46 -11.66
C ASP A 27 -8.52 -11.63 -10.86
N LEU A 28 -9.03 -10.81 -9.92
CA LEU A 28 -8.21 -9.99 -9.02
C LEU A 28 -7.80 -10.70 -7.72
N ALA A 29 -8.23 -11.94 -7.47
CA ALA A 29 -7.99 -12.63 -6.20
C ALA A 29 -6.49 -12.72 -5.84
N ILE A 30 -5.62 -12.92 -6.83
CA ILE A 30 -4.15 -12.99 -6.63
C ILE A 30 -3.55 -11.65 -6.16
N TYR A 31 -4.21 -10.53 -6.45
CA TYR A 31 -3.78 -9.19 -6.04
C TYR A 31 -4.38 -8.78 -4.71
N ARG A 32 -5.49 -9.41 -4.30
CA ARG A 32 -6.26 -9.09 -3.09
C ARG A 32 -6.02 -10.03 -1.91
N THR A 33 -5.36 -11.17 -2.11
CA THR A 33 -5.13 -12.13 -1.03
C THR A 33 -3.94 -11.66 -0.16
N PRO A 34 -4.17 -11.21 1.09
CA PRO A 34 -3.08 -10.78 1.97
C PRO A 34 -2.30 -11.98 2.53
N GLU A 35 -1.03 -11.75 2.85
CA GLU A 35 -0.30 -12.65 3.75
C GLU A 35 -0.76 -12.42 5.20
N PRO A 36 -0.60 -13.39 6.12
CA PRO A 36 -0.93 -13.18 7.52
C PRO A 36 -0.19 -11.96 8.10
N ALA A 37 -0.95 -10.99 8.60
CA ALA A 37 -0.38 -9.79 9.19
C ALA A 37 0.24 -10.09 10.57
N GLY A 38 1.50 -9.71 10.75
CA GLY A 38 2.15 -9.72 12.05
C GLY A 38 1.68 -8.58 12.97
N PRO A 39 2.20 -8.49 14.21
CA PRO A 39 1.78 -7.48 15.16
C PRO A 39 2.07 -6.03 14.73
N LEU A 40 3.20 -5.77 14.08
CA LEU A 40 3.54 -4.40 13.65
C LEU A 40 2.69 -3.97 12.46
N LEU A 41 2.48 -4.85 11.48
CA LEU A 41 1.59 -4.56 10.36
C LEU A 41 0.15 -4.39 10.83
N SER A 42 -0.35 -5.25 11.72
CA SER A 42 -1.69 -5.11 12.29
C SER A 42 -1.86 -3.76 12.99
N LYS A 43 -0.90 -3.36 13.83
CA LYS A 43 -0.90 -2.05 14.50
C LYS A 43 -0.85 -0.89 13.50
N PHE A 44 -0.08 -1.03 12.42
CA PHE A 44 -0.03 -0.02 11.36
C PHE A 44 -1.40 0.10 10.66
N LEU A 45 -2.02 -1.02 10.29
CA LEU A 45 -3.34 -1.06 9.65
C LEU A 45 -4.44 -0.44 10.51
N GLU A 46 -4.40 -0.66 11.83
CA GLU A 46 -5.32 -0.03 12.80
C GLU A 46 -5.18 1.50 12.86
N SER A 47 -4.01 2.03 12.50
CA SER A 47 -3.75 3.48 12.49
C SER A 47 -4.19 4.19 11.21
N ILE A 48 -4.66 3.46 10.20
CA ILE A 48 -5.09 4.03 8.91
C ILE A 48 -6.54 4.52 9.06
N ASP A 49 -6.76 5.82 8.84
CA ASP A 49 -8.11 6.36 8.71
C ASP A 49 -8.74 5.83 7.42
N ARG A 50 -9.93 5.24 7.54
CA ARG A 50 -10.72 4.69 6.44
C ARG A 50 -11.99 5.50 6.19
N SER A 51 -12.05 6.72 6.72
CA SER A 51 -13.12 7.66 6.41
C SER A 51 -13.18 7.92 4.89
N PRO A 52 -14.39 8.11 4.32
CA PRO A 52 -14.54 8.30 2.89
C PRO A 52 -13.70 9.47 2.36
N THR A 53 -12.85 9.19 1.36
CA THR A 53 -12.00 10.19 0.70
C THR A 53 -11.72 9.79 -0.74
N ASN A 54 -11.23 10.72 -1.55
CA ASN A 54 -10.82 10.41 -2.92
C ASN A 54 -9.70 9.35 -2.92
N THR A 55 -9.85 8.29 -3.71
CA THR A 55 -8.92 7.15 -3.74
C THR A 55 -7.49 7.55 -4.10
N VAL A 56 -7.30 8.47 -5.05
CA VAL A 56 -5.96 8.93 -5.43
C VAL A 56 -5.30 9.67 -4.27
N ASN A 57 -6.06 10.54 -3.58
CA ASN A 57 -5.55 11.23 -2.39
C ASN A 57 -5.17 10.24 -1.28
N PHE A 58 -6.02 9.24 -1.00
CA PHE A 58 -5.72 8.18 -0.03
C PHE A 58 -4.39 7.47 -0.35
N LEU A 59 -4.19 7.05 -1.60
CA LEU A 59 -2.97 6.36 -2.03
C LEU A 59 -1.74 7.27 -1.94
N VAL A 60 -1.86 8.53 -2.35
CA VAL A 60 -0.77 9.52 -2.28
C VAL A 60 -0.38 9.79 -0.83
N ASP A 61 -1.35 10.00 0.06
CA ASP A 61 -1.12 10.29 1.46
C ASP A 61 -0.49 9.09 2.19
N LEU A 62 -0.97 7.88 1.91
CA LEU A 62 -0.41 6.65 2.45
C LEU A 62 1.04 6.42 1.98
N ASN A 63 1.30 6.61 0.67
CA ASN A 63 2.66 6.50 0.14
C ASN A 63 3.60 7.57 0.72
N ALA A 64 3.12 8.81 0.86
CA ALA A 64 3.88 9.88 1.48
C ALA A 64 4.14 9.62 2.97
N ARG A 65 3.20 8.99 3.68
CA ARG A 65 3.39 8.55 5.07
C ARG A 65 4.50 7.53 5.17
N LEU A 66 4.46 6.47 4.35
CA LEU A 66 5.54 5.47 4.33
C LEU A 66 6.90 6.08 4.00
N GLN A 67 6.95 7.01 3.04
CA GLN A 67 8.20 7.71 2.70
C GLN A 67 8.78 8.50 3.88
N ARG A 68 7.93 9.04 4.78
CA ARG A 68 8.37 9.74 5.99
C ARG A 68 8.77 8.78 7.11
N GLU A 69 8.08 7.66 7.26
CA GLU A 69 8.27 6.72 8.37
C GLU A 69 9.37 5.68 8.10
N ILE A 70 9.66 5.37 6.83
CA ILE A 70 10.62 4.34 6.42
C ILE A 70 11.85 5.00 5.77
N ALA A 71 12.98 4.98 6.47
CA ALA A 71 14.22 5.52 5.97
C ALA A 71 14.75 4.71 4.77
N TYR A 72 15.06 5.40 3.67
CA TYR A 72 15.58 4.74 2.49
C TYR A 72 17.02 4.26 2.70
N ILE A 73 17.26 2.97 2.42
CA ILE A 73 18.62 2.39 2.41
C ILE A 73 18.89 1.66 1.10
N VAL A 74 20.14 1.72 0.65
CA VAL A 74 20.63 0.86 -0.43
C VAL A 74 21.17 -0.42 0.21
N ARG A 75 20.71 -1.56 -0.29
CA ARG A 75 21.11 -2.88 0.20
C ARG A 75 21.22 -3.87 -0.96
N MET A 76 22.19 -4.78 -0.88
CA MET A 76 22.56 -5.67 -2.00
C MET A 76 21.99 -7.08 -1.86
N GLU A 77 21.38 -7.44 -0.73
CA GLU A 77 20.82 -8.78 -0.54
C GLU A 77 19.69 -9.06 -1.54
N THR A 78 19.38 -10.32 -1.79
CA THR A 78 18.24 -10.70 -2.62
C THR A 78 16.93 -10.65 -1.82
N GLY A 79 15.80 -10.65 -2.52
CA GLY A 79 14.46 -10.65 -1.90
C GLY A 79 14.03 -9.28 -1.36
N VAL A 80 12.90 -9.29 -0.65
CA VAL A 80 12.33 -8.11 0.02
C VAL A 80 12.27 -8.40 1.52
N PHE A 81 12.40 -7.37 2.34
CA PHE A 81 12.04 -7.47 3.75
C PHE A 81 10.54 -7.70 3.87
N SER A 82 10.14 -8.53 4.82
CA SER A 82 8.76 -8.65 5.23
C SER A 82 8.24 -7.30 5.78
N PRO A 83 6.90 -7.12 5.85
CA PRO A 83 6.32 -5.96 6.52
C PRO A 83 6.83 -5.78 7.95
N GLU A 84 6.96 -6.87 8.72
CA GLU A 84 7.46 -6.83 10.10
C GLU A 84 8.92 -6.36 10.16
N GLU A 85 9.80 -6.87 9.30
CA GLU A 85 11.19 -6.44 9.24
C GLU A 85 11.32 -4.96 8.86
N THR A 86 10.53 -4.52 7.87
CA THR A 86 10.55 -3.12 7.39
C THR A 86 10.05 -2.15 8.46
N LEU A 87 8.93 -2.48 9.11
CA LEU A 87 8.34 -1.66 10.18
C LEU A 87 9.20 -1.67 11.44
N ALA A 88 9.76 -2.81 11.84
CA ALA A 88 10.62 -2.93 13.01
C ALA A 88 11.91 -2.11 12.85
N ALA A 89 12.51 -2.16 11.65
CA ALA A 89 13.74 -1.45 11.36
C ALA A 89 13.52 0.03 11.01
N ALA A 90 12.29 0.42 10.70
CA ALA A 90 11.89 1.73 10.14
C ALA A 90 12.80 2.15 8.97
N LYS A 91 13.24 1.19 8.17
CA LYS A 91 14.14 1.41 7.02
C LYS A 91 14.00 0.30 5.99
N GLY A 92 14.20 0.64 4.72
CA GLY A 92 14.13 -0.31 3.63
C GLY A 92 14.61 0.28 2.30
N SER A 93 14.88 -0.57 1.33
CA SER A 93 15.06 -0.16 -0.06
C SER A 93 13.72 0.12 -0.75
N CYS A 94 13.75 0.55 -2.01
CA CYS A 94 12.52 0.82 -2.78
C CYS A 94 11.61 -0.41 -2.83
N ARG A 95 12.16 -1.59 -3.11
CA ARG A 95 11.40 -2.85 -3.17
C ARG A 95 10.80 -3.26 -1.81
N ASP A 96 11.47 -2.94 -0.71
CA ASP A 96 10.96 -3.26 0.64
C ASP A 96 9.76 -2.37 0.98
N SER A 97 9.89 -1.08 0.69
CA SER A 97 8.81 -0.11 0.90
C SER A 97 7.62 -0.37 -0.03
N SER A 98 7.88 -0.73 -1.29
CA SER A 98 6.84 -1.16 -2.23
C SER A 98 6.12 -2.41 -1.76
N TRP A 99 6.85 -3.40 -1.23
CA TRP A 99 6.24 -4.63 -0.72
C TRP A 99 5.38 -4.38 0.53
N LEU A 100 5.86 -3.55 1.45
CA LEU A 100 5.07 -3.09 2.60
C LEU A 100 3.77 -2.41 2.14
N LEU A 101 3.83 -1.49 1.16
CA LEU A 101 2.65 -0.82 0.63
C LEU A 101 1.66 -1.80 -0.01
N VAL A 102 2.15 -2.80 -0.76
CA VAL A 102 1.30 -3.86 -1.33
C VAL A 102 0.55 -4.62 -0.23
N GLN A 103 1.24 -5.01 0.85
CA GLN A 103 0.60 -5.75 1.96
C GLN A 103 -0.36 -4.87 2.77
N ILE A 104 -0.14 -3.56 2.82
CA ILE A 104 -1.08 -2.62 3.46
C ILE A 104 -2.39 -2.48 2.65
N LEU A 105 -2.31 -2.56 1.32
CA LEU A 105 -3.44 -2.36 0.40
C LEU A 105 -4.18 -3.64 0.00
N ARG A 106 -3.72 -4.80 0.47
CA ARG A 106 -4.39 -6.10 0.31
C ARG A 106 -5.42 -6.31 1.41
#